data_AF-A0A958G6M8-F1
#
_entry.id   AF-A0A958G6M8-F1
#
_cell.length_a   1.000
_cell.length_b   1.000
_cell.length_c   1.000
_cell.angle_alpha   90.00
_cell.angle_beta   90.00
_cell.angle_gamma   90.00
#
_symmetry.space_group_name_H-M   'P 1'
#
loop_
_entity.id
_entity.type
_entity.pdbx_description
1 polymer ?
#
loop_
_entity_poly.entity_id
_entity_poly.type
_entity_poly.pdbx_seq_one_letter_code
_entity_poly.pdbx_strand_id
1 'polypeptide(L)'
;MVKFSPKVLVQIDIKPGDDPNFVKCTKDNQKIPVAILTTNDFDATTVDHTTIRFGKTGTEAAEIHIDKKTGAAKRHEDDVDGDGDIDLVFHFRLGDTGIECGDEIAMLTGQTFSGQAIQGSDAIIAASHNKLIVLEDTPAIPDQYALEQNYPNPFNPTTGIRFTLPEAAAVKLTVYDISGREVRSLLSG
;
A
#
# COMPACT_ATOMS: atom_id res chain seq x y z
N MET A 1 27.28 27.11 -4.43
CA MET A 1 25.81 26.97 -4.28
C MET A 1 25.48 25.49 -4.44
N VAL A 2 25.00 24.82 -3.38
CA VAL A 2 24.47 23.46 -3.48
C VAL A 2 23.09 23.59 -4.12
N LYS A 3 22.93 23.14 -5.36
CA LYS A 3 21.61 23.02 -5.98
C LYS A 3 20.93 21.82 -5.32
N PHE A 4 20.00 22.08 -4.40
CA PHE A 4 19.09 21.06 -3.92
C PHE A 4 18.07 20.79 -5.04
N SER A 5 18.26 19.69 -5.77
CA SER A 5 17.18 19.17 -6.61
C SER A 5 16.08 18.65 -5.67
N PRO A 6 14.83 19.13 -5.79
CA PRO A 6 13.76 18.69 -4.91
C PRO A 6 13.52 17.19 -5.10
N LYS A 7 13.35 16.49 -3.98
CA LYS A 7 13.01 15.06 -3.95
C LYS A 7 11.55 14.90 -4.39
N VAL A 8 11.30 13.96 -5.30
CA VAL A 8 9.95 13.58 -5.71
C VAL A 8 9.45 12.49 -4.79
N LEU A 9 8.22 12.65 -4.31
CA LEU A 9 7.54 11.59 -3.58
C LEU A 9 6.85 10.67 -4.57
N VAL A 10 7.05 9.37 -4.41
CA VAL A 10 6.47 8.33 -5.26
C VAL A 10 5.59 7.42 -4.43
N GLN A 11 4.53 6.92 -5.03
CA GLN A 11 3.70 5.88 -4.41
C GLN A 11 4.44 4.54 -4.53
N ILE A 12 4.49 3.81 -3.42
CA ILE A 12 5.05 2.46 -3.40
C ILE A 12 4.06 1.54 -2.70
N ASP A 13 4.11 0.26 -3.06
CA ASP A 13 3.34 -0.80 -2.43
C ASP A 13 4.29 -1.94 -2.03
N ILE A 14 4.41 -2.20 -0.73
CA ILE A 14 5.23 -3.28 -0.20
C ILE A 14 4.41 -4.55 -0.17
N LYS A 15 4.76 -5.54 -0.99
CA LYS A 15 3.96 -6.74 -1.26
C LYS A 15 2.65 -6.43 -1.98
N PRO A 16 2.73 -6.02 -3.26
CA PRO A 16 1.55 -5.73 -4.05
C PRO A 16 0.50 -6.85 -3.98
N GLY A 17 -0.74 -6.45 -3.66
CA GLY A 17 -1.89 -7.35 -3.49
C GLY A 17 -2.11 -7.91 -2.07
N ASP A 18 -1.21 -7.66 -1.12
CA ASP A 18 -1.42 -7.95 0.31
C ASP A 18 -1.80 -6.63 1.04
N ASP A 19 -2.76 -6.65 1.96
CA ASP A 19 -2.97 -5.59 2.96
C ASP A 19 -3.53 -6.24 4.25
N PRO A 20 -2.86 -6.12 5.41
CA PRO A 20 -1.62 -5.38 5.67
C PRO A 20 -0.35 -6.09 5.20
N ASN A 21 0.69 -5.28 4.95
CA ASN A 21 2.01 -5.72 4.48
C ASN A 21 2.80 -6.43 5.57
N PHE A 22 2.48 -7.71 5.78
CA PHE A 22 3.08 -8.49 6.86
C PHE A 22 4.52 -8.92 6.56
N VAL A 23 5.49 -8.47 7.35
CA VAL A 23 6.90 -8.86 7.25
C VAL A 23 7.27 -9.76 8.43
N LYS A 24 7.71 -10.99 8.14
CA LYS A 24 8.12 -11.92 9.19
C LYS A 24 9.56 -11.60 9.61
N CYS A 25 9.74 -10.67 10.55
CA CYS A 25 11.04 -10.15 11.00
C CYS A 25 12.04 -11.23 11.49
N THR A 26 11.60 -12.47 11.74
CA THR A 26 12.48 -13.61 12.12
C THR A 26 13.01 -14.41 10.94
N LYS A 27 12.65 -14.06 9.70
CA LYS A 27 12.99 -14.82 8.49
C LYS A 27 13.86 -13.99 7.57
N ASP A 28 15.13 -13.78 7.92
CA ASP A 28 16.08 -12.93 7.17
C ASP A 28 16.15 -13.20 5.66
N ASN A 29 15.99 -14.46 5.25
CA ASN A 29 15.98 -14.86 3.84
C ASN A 29 14.65 -14.59 3.12
N GLN A 30 13.65 -14.02 3.80
CA GLN A 30 12.39 -13.61 3.19
C GLN A 30 12.68 -12.59 2.08
N LYS A 31 12.11 -12.85 0.91
CA LYS A 31 12.05 -11.88 -0.18
C LYS A 31 10.85 -10.98 0.03
N ILE A 32 11.04 -9.68 -0.12
CA ILE A 32 10.02 -8.64 0.00
C ILE A 32 9.90 -7.99 -1.38
N PRO A 33 8.83 -8.29 -2.15
CA PRO A 33 8.52 -7.52 -3.34
C PRO A 33 8.05 -6.12 -2.95
N VAL A 34 8.45 -5.10 -3.69
CA VAL A 34 8.03 -3.70 -3.51
C VAL A 34 7.82 -3.10 -4.89
N ALA A 35 6.64 -2.56 -5.17
CA ALA A 35 6.36 -1.84 -6.41
C ALA A 35 6.54 -0.34 -6.22
N ILE A 36 7.01 0.34 -7.27
CA ILE A 36 6.84 1.78 -7.46
C ILE A 36 5.73 1.94 -8.48
N LEU A 37 4.64 2.58 -8.08
CA LEU A 37 3.46 2.72 -8.92
C LEU A 37 3.64 3.87 -9.90
N THR A 38 3.27 3.64 -11.16
CA THR A 38 3.01 4.75 -12.08
C THR A 38 1.70 5.41 -11.68
N THR A 39 1.66 6.73 -11.83
CA THR A 39 0.50 7.55 -11.49
C THR A 39 0.42 8.71 -12.48
N ASN A 40 -0.68 9.47 -12.42
CA ASN A 40 -0.83 10.69 -13.20
C ASN A 40 0.31 11.72 -13.01
N ASP A 41 0.99 11.69 -11.86
CA ASP A 41 2.03 12.66 -11.50
C ASP A 41 3.45 12.10 -11.62
N PHE A 42 3.61 10.78 -11.82
CA PHE A 42 4.92 10.15 -11.84
C PHE A 42 4.94 8.87 -12.69
N ASP A 43 5.89 8.80 -13.64
CA ASP A 43 6.14 7.64 -14.48
C ASP A 43 7.25 6.77 -13.88
N ALA A 44 6.92 5.59 -13.36
CA ALA A 44 7.86 4.68 -12.73
C ALA A 44 8.94 4.21 -13.71
N THR A 45 8.65 4.14 -15.01
CA THR A 45 9.60 3.69 -16.03
C THR A 45 10.80 4.62 -16.21
N THR A 46 10.72 5.84 -15.66
CA THR A 46 11.81 6.84 -15.64
C THR A 46 12.86 6.58 -14.56
N VAL A 47 12.59 5.65 -13.63
CA VAL A 47 13.48 5.32 -12.51
C VAL A 47 14.72 4.57 -12.99
N ASP A 48 15.89 5.01 -12.52
CA ASP A 48 17.11 4.23 -12.64
C ASP A 48 17.10 3.11 -11.60
N HIS A 49 16.61 1.96 -12.04
CA HIS A 49 16.53 0.71 -11.27
C HIS A 49 17.85 0.29 -10.58
N THR A 50 19.02 0.76 -11.03
CA THR A 50 20.31 0.42 -10.39
C THR A 50 20.57 1.21 -9.11
N THR A 51 19.86 2.32 -8.91
CA THR A 51 20.03 3.22 -7.77
C THR A 51 19.11 2.91 -6.60
N ILE A 52 18.14 2.02 -6.79
CA ILE A 52 17.08 1.76 -5.81
C ILE A 52 17.65 1.13 -4.53
N ARG A 53 17.16 1.63 -3.40
CA ARG A 53 17.41 1.12 -2.06
C ARG A 53 16.12 1.05 -1.26
N PHE A 54 16.03 0.05 -0.39
CA PHE A 54 14.85 -0.20 0.44
C PHE A 54 15.25 -0.64 1.85
N GLY A 55 14.44 -0.25 2.83
CA GLY A 55 14.61 -0.70 4.20
C GLY A 55 14.02 0.25 5.22
N LYS A 56 14.50 0.17 6.46
CA LYS A 56 14.03 0.99 7.58
C LYS A 56 14.13 2.50 7.28
N THR A 57 15.20 2.91 6.60
CA THR A 57 15.44 4.30 6.16
C THR A 57 15.46 4.46 4.65
N GLY A 58 15.35 3.35 3.91
CA GLY A 58 15.34 3.32 2.45
C GLY A 58 16.71 3.48 1.83
N THR A 59 17.78 3.14 2.56
CA THR A 59 19.18 3.23 2.09
C THR A 59 19.94 1.91 2.20
N GLU A 60 19.33 0.89 2.81
CA GLU A 60 19.98 -0.33 3.26
C GLU A 60 20.11 -1.39 2.16
N ALA A 61 18.99 -2.03 1.77
CA ALA A 61 19.01 -3.16 0.85
C ALA A 61 19.02 -2.68 -0.60
N ALA A 62 19.79 -3.36 -1.44
CA ALA A 62 19.71 -3.24 -2.89
C ALA A 62 18.85 -4.36 -3.48
N GLU A 63 18.40 -4.16 -4.72
CA GLU A 63 17.68 -5.17 -5.51
C GLU A 63 18.46 -6.50 -5.58
N ILE A 64 17.79 -7.61 -5.29
CA ILE A 64 18.44 -8.93 -5.28
C ILE A 64 18.46 -9.61 -6.65
N HIS A 65 17.57 -9.23 -7.57
CA HIS A 65 17.61 -9.73 -8.94
C HIS A 65 18.62 -8.93 -9.74
N ILE A 66 19.70 -9.59 -10.12
CA ILE A 66 20.76 -8.98 -10.93
C ILE A 66 20.86 -9.64 -12.31
N ASP A 67 21.27 -8.86 -13.29
CA ASP A 67 21.69 -9.38 -14.58
C ASP A 67 23.03 -10.13 -14.43
N LYS A 68 23.07 -11.40 -14.86
CA LYS A 68 24.24 -12.27 -14.65
C LYS A 68 25.49 -11.85 -15.44
N LYS A 69 25.35 -11.01 -16.48
CA LYS A 69 26.46 -10.55 -17.33
C LYS A 69 27.06 -9.25 -16.81
N THR A 70 26.22 -8.34 -16.35
CA THR A 70 26.62 -6.99 -15.93
C THR A 70 26.74 -6.84 -14.42
N GLY A 71 26.07 -7.69 -13.63
CA GLY A 71 25.96 -7.57 -12.18
C GLY A 71 25.05 -6.44 -11.72
N ALA A 72 24.45 -5.67 -12.65
CA ALA A 72 23.52 -4.61 -12.34
C ALA A 72 22.17 -5.17 -11.88
N ALA A 73 21.41 -4.38 -11.11
CA ALA A 73 20.03 -4.68 -10.78
C ALA A 73 19.23 -4.96 -12.06
N LYS A 74 18.30 -5.91 -12.00
CA LYS A 74 17.41 -6.25 -13.10
C LYS A 74 16.15 -5.41 -12.99
N ARG A 75 15.74 -4.83 -14.11
CA ARG A 75 14.45 -4.15 -14.23
C ARG A 75 13.31 -5.17 -14.37
N HIS A 76 12.24 -4.98 -13.61
CA HIS A 76 11.00 -5.75 -13.70
C HIS A 76 9.85 -4.77 -13.88
N GLU A 77 9.05 -4.99 -14.92
CA GLU A 77 7.91 -4.17 -15.32
C GLU A 77 6.67 -5.05 -15.26
N ASP A 78 5.67 -4.61 -14.50
CA ASP A 78 4.40 -5.29 -14.33
C ASP A 78 3.32 -4.25 -14.02
N ASP A 79 2.06 -4.55 -14.32
CA ASP A 79 0.90 -3.73 -13.93
C ASP A 79 0.36 -4.34 -12.64
N VAL A 80 0.83 -3.86 -11.48
CA VAL A 80 0.58 -4.54 -10.20
C VAL A 80 -0.77 -4.19 -9.58
N ASP A 81 -1.34 -3.05 -9.93
CA ASP A 81 -2.63 -2.59 -9.42
C ASP A 81 -3.79 -2.71 -10.44
N GLY A 82 -3.47 -3.03 -11.70
CA GLY A 82 -4.43 -3.33 -12.76
C GLY A 82 -5.05 -2.07 -13.39
N ASP A 83 -4.41 -0.92 -13.26
CA ASP A 83 -4.89 0.34 -13.83
C ASP A 83 -4.51 0.51 -15.33
N GLY A 84 -3.60 -0.33 -15.82
CA GLY A 84 -3.17 -0.39 -17.22
C GLY A 84 -1.93 0.44 -17.54
N ASP A 85 -1.33 1.11 -16.57
CA ASP A 85 0.03 1.62 -16.68
C ASP A 85 1.08 0.58 -16.21
N ILE A 86 2.36 0.92 -16.35
CA ILE A 86 3.45 -0.03 -16.05
C ILE A 86 4.17 0.44 -14.80
N ASP A 87 4.23 -0.44 -13.81
CA ASP A 87 4.95 -0.25 -12.56
C ASP A 87 6.35 -0.85 -12.62
N LEU A 88 7.16 -0.51 -11.63
CA LEU A 88 8.44 -1.17 -11.41
C LEU A 88 8.44 -1.99 -10.14
N VAL A 89 8.79 -3.27 -10.25
CA VAL A 89 8.82 -4.20 -9.12
C VAL A 89 10.25 -4.55 -8.75
N PHE A 90 10.56 -4.39 -7.47
CA PHE A 90 11.84 -4.72 -6.87
C PHE A 90 11.66 -5.82 -5.83
N HIS A 91 12.70 -6.60 -5.56
CA HIS A 91 12.76 -7.64 -4.57
C HIS A 91 13.96 -7.43 -3.65
N PHE A 92 13.69 -7.32 -2.35
CA PHE A 92 14.72 -7.14 -1.33
C PHE A 92 14.77 -8.35 -0.41
N ARG A 93 15.95 -8.62 0.16
CA ARG A 93 16.10 -9.62 1.22
C ARG A 93 15.94 -8.95 2.56
N LEU A 94 15.01 -9.42 3.40
CA LEU A 94 14.71 -8.86 4.71
C LEU A 94 15.96 -8.61 5.58
N GLY A 95 16.88 -9.58 5.65
CA GLY A 95 18.11 -9.44 6.45
C GLY A 95 19.01 -8.27 6.06
N ASP A 96 18.86 -7.73 4.84
CA ASP A 96 19.65 -6.60 4.33
C ASP A 96 18.92 -5.26 4.50
N THR A 97 17.64 -5.25 4.91
CA THR A 97 16.77 -4.05 4.97
C THR A 97 16.89 -3.26 6.27
N GLY A 98 17.48 -3.85 7.32
CA GLY A 98 17.49 -3.26 8.66
C GLY A 98 16.10 -3.15 9.33
N ILE A 99 15.05 -3.73 8.74
CA ILE A 99 13.70 -3.79 9.33
C ILE A 99 13.72 -4.76 10.52
N GLU A 100 13.26 -4.28 11.67
CA GLU A 100 13.18 -5.03 12.91
C GLU A 100 11.72 -5.28 13.30
N CYS A 101 11.49 -6.22 14.22
CA CYS A 101 10.14 -6.45 14.73
C CYS A 101 9.62 -5.19 15.44
N GLY A 102 8.40 -4.77 15.12
CA GLY A 102 7.77 -3.56 15.64
C GLY A 102 7.95 -2.33 14.76
N ASP A 103 8.75 -2.39 13.69
CA ASP A 103 8.76 -1.34 12.69
C ASP A 103 7.41 -1.32 11.94
N GLU A 104 6.86 -0.11 11.75
CA GLU A 104 5.53 0.11 11.19
C GLU A 104 5.58 0.72 9.78
N ILE A 105 6.74 1.21 9.36
CA ILE A 105 6.95 1.88 8.07
C ILE A 105 8.28 1.40 7.51
N ALA A 106 8.32 1.13 6.21
CA ALA A 106 9.57 1.01 5.46
C ALA A 106 9.60 2.03 4.32
N MET A 107 10.81 2.36 3.90
CA MET A 107 11.07 3.42 2.94
C MET A 107 11.81 2.87 1.72
N LEU A 108 11.56 3.50 0.57
CA LEU A 108 12.28 3.27 -0.67
C LEU A 108 12.90 4.58 -1.12
N THR A 109 14.15 4.56 -1.56
CA THR A 109 14.79 5.70 -2.22
C THR A 109 15.54 5.29 -3.48
N GLY A 110 15.80 6.26 -4.35
CA GLY A 110 16.54 6.04 -5.58
C GLY A 110 16.61 7.32 -6.40
N GLN A 111 16.91 7.17 -7.68
CA GLN A 111 16.96 8.27 -8.64
C GLN A 111 16.29 7.89 -9.95
N THR A 112 15.80 8.88 -10.70
CA THR A 112 15.45 8.71 -12.11
C THR A 112 16.70 8.74 -12.98
N PHE A 113 16.61 8.31 -14.25
CA PHE A 113 17.71 8.41 -15.22
C PHE A 113 18.19 9.85 -15.45
N SER A 114 17.36 10.85 -15.12
CA SER A 114 17.73 12.27 -15.16
C SER A 114 18.49 12.76 -13.91
N GLY A 115 18.68 11.89 -12.92
CA GLY A 115 19.34 12.20 -11.64
C GLY A 115 18.42 12.84 -10.59
N GLN A 116 17.09 12.85 -10.80
CA GLN A 116 16.13 13.35 -9.81
C GLN A 116 15.95 12.32 -8.69
N ALA A 117 16.14 12.74 -7.43
CA ALA A 117 15.96 11.85 -6.29
C ALA A 117 14.48 11.55 -6.04
N ILE A 118 14.17 10.29 -5.73
CA ILE A 118 12.82 9.82 -5.39
C ILE A 118 12.77 9.23 -3.96
N GLN A 119 11.60 9.28 -3.34
CA GLN A 119 11.29 8.55 -2.11
C GLN A 119 9.84 8.13 -2.04
N GLY A 120 9.63 6.89 -1.63
CA GLY A 120 8.34 6.39 -1.18
C GLY A 120 8.45 5.82 0.23
N SER A 121 7.32 5.67 0.88
CA SER A 121 7.20 4.92 2.12
C SER A 121 5.84 4.26 2.16
N ASP A 122 5.78 3.11 2.79
CA ASP A 122 4.55 2.36 2.96
C ASP A 122 4.55 1.64 4.31
N ALA A 123 3.34 1.38 4.81
CA ALA A 123 3.12 0.76 6.10
C ALA A 123 3.44 -0.74 6.04
N ILE A 124 3.98 -1.27 7.14
CA ILE A 124 4.24 -2.70 7.30
C ILE A 124 3.82 -3.17 8.69
N ILE A 125 3.60 -4.48 8.82
CA ILE A 125 3.53 -5.15 10.12
C ILE A 125 4.74 -6.06 10.24
N ALA A 126 5.83 -5.57 10.84
CA ALA A 126 7.02 -6.38 11.10
C ALA A 126 6.86 -7.15 12.43
N ALA A 127 6.58 -8.46 12.37
CA ALA A 127 6.45 -9.28 13.59
C ALA A 127 7.01 -10.70 13.44
N SER A 128 7.33 -11.33 14.58
CA SER A 128 8.04 -12.61 14.61
C SER A 128 7.22 -13.77 14.04
N HIS A 129 5.91 -13.64 14.14
CA HIS A 129 4.90 -14.52 13.57
C HIS A 129 3.87 -13.61 12.93
N ASN A 130 3.19 -14.09 11.87
CA ASN A 130 1.92 -13.48 11.53
C ASN A 130 1.08 -13.66 12.78
N LYS A 131 0.93 -12.59 13.57
CA LYS A 131 -0.10 -12.56 14.58
C LYS A 131 -1.34 -12.61 13.70
N LEU A 132 -1.83 -13.84 13.47
CA LEU A 132 -3.25 -14.06 13.41
C LEU A 132 -3.74 -13.20 14.57
N ILE A 133 -4.26 -12.02 14.23
CA ILE A 133 -5.33 -11.48 15.01
C ILE A 133 -6.37 -12.59 14.84
N VAL A 134 -6.28 -13.61 15.70
CA VAL A 134 -7.48 -14.16 16.26
C VAL A 134 -8.08 -12.92 16.87
N LEU A 135 -8.89 -12.22 16.07
CA LEU A 135 -10.08 -11.66 16.62
C LEU A 135 -10.65 -12.89 17.31
N GLU A 136 -10.44 -13.00 18.62
CA GLU A 136 -11.49 -13.64 19.36
C GLU A 136 -12.71 -12.89 18.84
N ASP A 137 -13.56 -13.62 18.14
CA ASP A 137 -14.83 -13.14 17.62
C ASP A 137 -15.75 -12.93 18.84
N THR A 138 -15.25 -12.19 19.83
CA THR A 138 -16.06 -11.32 20.63
C THR A 138 -16.46 -10.23 19.66
N PRO A 139 -17.70 -10.22 19.14
CA PRO A 139 -18.17 -9.07 18.40
C PRO A 139 -17.93 -7.87 19.31
N ALA A 140 -17.07 -6.95 18.88
CA ALA A 140 -16.99 -5.66 19.50
C ALA A 140 -18.40 -5.09 19.36
N ILE A 141 -19.15 -5.09 20.47
CA ILE A 141 -20.47 -4.48 20.49
C ILE A 141 -20.19 -3.02 20.13
N PRO A 142 -20.77 -2.50 19.02
CA PRO A 142 -20.52 -1.13 18.64
C PRO A 142 -21.00 -0.25 19.79
N ASP A 143 -20.17 0.62 20.37
CA ASP A 143 -20.66 1.50 21.46
C ASP A 143 -21.51 2.67 20.92
N GLN A 144 -21.61 2.82 19.59
CA GLN A 144 -22.23 3.96 18.93
C GLN A 144 -22.95 3.59 17.64
N TYR A 145 -23.95 4.40 17.31
CA TYR A 145 -24.59 4.42 16.00
C TYR A 145 -23.64 5.05 14.99
N ALA A 146 -23.30 4.34 13.93
CA ALA A 146 -22.50 4.88 12.83
C ALA A 146 -23.09 4.45 11.49
N LEU A 147 -23.01 5.35 10.51
CA LEU A 147 -23.22 5.05 9.09
C LEU A 147 -21.86 5.20 8.42
N GLU A 148 -21.34 4.11 7.88
CA GLU A 148 -20.06 4.13 7.18
C GLU A 148 -20.21 4.73 5.78
N GLN A 149 -19.08 5.17 5.22
CA GLN A 149 -19.03 5.63 3.85
C GLN A 149 -19.50 4.53 2.90
N ASN A 150 -20.28 4.91 1.89
CA ASN A 150 -20.71 3.97 0.89
C ASN A 150 -19.52 3.62 -0.01
N TYR A 151 -19.13 2.34 -0.04
CA TYR A 151 -17.99 1.86 -0.83
C TYR A 151 -18.38 0.67 -1.72
N PRO A 152 -17.89 0.63 -2.98
CA PRO A 152 -17.09 1.66 -3.66
C PRO A 152 -17.92 2.82 -4.27
N ASN A 153 -17.42 4.06 -4.14
CA ASN A 153 -17.92 5.31 -4.75
C ASN A 153 -16.72 6.28 -4.89
N PRO A 154 -16.37 6.88 -6.05
CA PRO A 154 -17.21 7.27 -7.22
C PRO A 154 -17.19 6.33 -8.45
N PHE A 155 -18.34 6.27 -9.15
CA PHE A 155 -18.64 5.58 -10.43
C PHE A 155 -18.81 4.04 -10.43
N ASN A 156 -19.11 3.41 -9.29
CA ASN A 156 -19.56 2.01 -9.28
C ASN A 156 -21.10 1.93 -9.31
N PRO A 157 -21.73 1.16 -10.23
CA PRO A 157 -23.18 0.97 -10.25
C PRO A 157 -23.72 0.22 -9.02
N THR A 158 -22.84 -0.40 -8.22
CA THR A 158 -23.18 -1.05 -6.95
C THR A 158 -22.27 -0.54 -5.83
N THR A 159 -22.86 -0.14 -4.70
CA THR A 159 -22.13 0.25 -3.50
C THR A 159 -22.73 -0.47 -2.29
N GLY A 160 -21.88 -0.88 -1.35
CA GLY A 160 -22.32 -1.30 -0.02
C GLY A 160 -22.51 -0.09 0.89
N ILE A 161 -23.50 -0.14 1.78
CA ILE A 161 -23.70 0.83 2.86
C ILE A 161 -23.69 0.04 4.16
N ARG A 162 -22.66 0.25 4.99
CA ARG A 162 -22.51 -0.40 6.29
C ARG A 162 -22.96 0.55 7.38
N PHE A 163 -23.58 0.01 8.43
CA PHE A 163 -23.98 0.77 9.60
C PHE A 163 -23.83 -0.09 10.84
N THR A 164 -23.63 0.55 11.97
CA THR A 164 -23.51 -0.11 13.28
C THR A 164 -24.64 0.31 14.19
N LEU A 165 -25.12 -0.64 15.00
CA LEU A 165 -26.09 -0.40 16.05
C LEU A 165 -25.51 -0.90 17.38
N PRO A 166 -25.57 -0.11 18.46
CA PRO A 166 -25.13 -0.56 19.78
C PRO A 166 -26.06 -1.58 20.43
N GLU A 167 -27.33 -1.57 20.04
CA GLU A 167 -28.35 -2.54 20.43
C GLU A 167 -29.33 -2.77 19.28
N ALA A 168 -30.09 -3.87 19.33
CA ALA A 168 -31.10 -4.15 18.32
C ALA A 168 -32.19 -3.06 18.34
N ALA A 169 -32.26 -2.27 17.27
CA ALA A 169 -33.18 -1.17 17.11
C ALA A 169 -33.80 -1.18 15.70
N ALA A 170 -34.96 -0.55 15.55
CA ALA A 170 -35.58 -0.37 14.24
C ALA A 170 -34.76 0.62 13.40
N VAL A 171 -34.42 0.24 12.17
CA VAL A 171 -33.61 1.03 11.24
C VAL A 171 -34.39 1.34 9.97
N LYS A 172 -34.35 2.61 9.56
CA LYS A 172 -34.80 3.06 8.25
C LYS A 172 -33.64 3.67 7.47
N LEU A 173 -33.26 3.02 6.36
CA LEU A 173 -32.23 3.51 5.46
C LEU A 173 -32.87 3.98 4.15
N THR A 174 -32.72 5.27 3.84
CA THR A 174 -33.34 5.93 2.68
C THR A 174 -32.32 6.74 1.89
N VAL A 175 -32.32 6.57 0.57
CA VAL A 175 -31.46 7.30 -0.37
C VAL A 175 -32.20 8.54 -0.86
N TYR A 176 -31.54 9.69 -0.78
CA TYR A 176 -32.03 10.97 -1.28
C TYR A 176 -31.15 11.48 -2.42
N ASP A 177 -31.76 12.25 -3.33
CA ASP A 177 -31.00 13.05 -4.29
C ASP A 177 -30.52 14.37 -3.68
N ILE A 178 -29.71 15.13 -4.42
CA ILE A 178 -29.18 16.43 -4.00
C ILE A 178 -30.28 17.49 -3.76
N SER A 179 -31.49 17.27 -4.27
CA SER A 179 -32.64 18.13 -4.04
C SER A 179 -33.47 17.72 -2.82
N GLY A 180 -33.04 16.68 -2.11
CA GLY A 180 -33.72 16.14 -0.93
C GLY A 180 -34.92 15.26 -1.26
N ARG A 181 -35.11 14.82 -2.51
CA ARG A 181 -36.18 13.89 -2.87
C ARG A 181 -35.75 12.46 -2.58
N GLU A 182 -36.65 11.68 -1.99
CA GLU A 182 -36.44 10.25 -1.76
C GLU A 182 -36.37 9.53 -3.12
N VAL A 183 -35.24 8.85 -3.37
CA VAL A 183 -35.02 8.03 -4.56
C VAL A 183 -35.40 6.59 -4.28
N ARG A 184 -35.02 6.05 -3.10
CA ARG A 184 -35.28 4.66 -2.73
C ARG A 184 -35.11 4.41 -1.23
N SER A 185 -36.00 3.60 -0.64
CA SER A 185 -35.78 3.00 0.68
C SER A 185 -35.06 1.65 0.53
N LEU A 186 -33.95 1.48 1.25
CA LEU A 186 -33.09 0.29 1.21
C LEU A 186 -33.39 -0.70 2.33
N LEU A 187 -33.76 -0.20 3.51
CA LEU A 187 -34.10 -0.99 4.68
C LEU A 187 -35.17 -0.25 5.51
N SER A 188 -36.12 -1.00 6.05
CA SER A 188 -37.12 -0.50 7.01
C SER A 188 -37.59 -1.68 7.87
N GLY A 189 -37.18 -1.73 9.14
CA GLY A 189 -37.54 -2.80 10.06
C GLY A 189 -36.90 -2.64 11.42
#